data_AF-A0A7S4BVA8-F1
#
_entry.id   AF-A0A7S4BVA8-F1
#
_cell.length_a   1.000
_cell.length_b   1.000
_cell.length_c   1.000
_cell.angle_alpha   90.00
_cell.angle_beta   90.00
_cell.angle_gamma   90.00
#
_symmetry.space_group_name_H-M   'P 1'
#
loop_
_entity.id
_entity.type
_entity.pdbx_description
1 polymer ?
#
loop_
_entity_poly.entity_id
_entity_poly.type
_entity_poly.pdbx_seq_one_letter_code
_entity_poly.pdbx_strand_id
1 'polypeptide(L)'
;GDQVWKALAEGLTHTQTRKGIQFKNCYFELGTWGALASSLRRKSALTSIAFEGRSGFSDEGCKALATFLKNNRALTSINLTGCSEISDQGWKMLVEALRSNTALESLTFALVQDLYDEGCKVLGEILKTHQTLQHVYLSGTLERGIGSGRSLASKEGCNALAEGLKSNRALTSIDLSGCRGISDDGCKAL
;
A
#
# COMPACT_ATOMS: atom_id res chain seq x y z
N GLY A 1 14.81 -19.25 -2.71
CA GLY A 1 14.84 -19.46 -1.26
C GLY A 1 15.40 -18.22 -0.58
N ASP A 2 15.05 -18.03 0.68
CA ASP A 2 15.34 -16.86 1.54
C ASP A 2 16.78 -16.31 1.45
N GLN A 3 17.78 -17.19 1.32
CA GLN A 3 19.19 -16.79 1.19
C GLN A 3 19.46 -15.86 -0.01
N VAL A 4 18.78 -16.08 -1.14
CA VAL A 4 18.96 -15.25 -2.34
C VAL A 4 18.50 -13.83 -2.08
N TRP A 5 17.35 -13.66 -1.41
CA TRP A 5 16.82 -12.34 -1.15
C TRP A 5 17.53 -11.61 -0.01
N LYS A 6 18.02 -12.34 0.99
CA LYS A 6 18.92 -11.79 2.01
C LYS A 6 20.23 -11.30 1.42
N ALA A 7 20.85 -12.08 0.53
CA ALA A 7 22.05 -11.66 -0.19
C ALA A 7 21.78 -10.42 -1.07
N LEU A 8 20.61 -10.36 -1.72
CA LEU A 8 20.22 -9.16 -2.46
C LEU A 8 20.05 -7.94 -1.55
N ALA A 9 19.36 -8.09 -0.41
CA ALA A 9 19.21 -7.02 0.57
C ALA A 9 20.58 -6.53 1.08
N GLU A 10 21.50 -7.45 1.35
CA GLU A 10 22.88 -7.11 1.71
C GLU A 10 23.62 -6.38 0.59
N GLY A 11 23.50 -6.82 -0.66
CA GLY A 11 24.04 -6.12 -1.82
C GLY A 11 23.48 -4.70 -1.96
N LEU A 12 22.19 -4.51 -1.70
CA LEU A 12 21.55 -3.20 -1.72
C LEU A 12 22.16 -2.24 -0.70
N THR A 13 22.69 -2.72 0.45
CA THR A 13 23.34 -1.84 1.44
C THR A 13 24.51 -1.05 0.85
N HIS A 14 25.22 -1.61 -0.13
CA HIS A 14 26.40 -1.03 -0.78
C HIS A 14 26.07 -0.09 -1.95
N THR A 15 24.80 0.07 -2.30
CA THR A 15 24.37 0.96 -3.40
C THR A 15 23.62 2.17 -2.85
N GLN A 16 23.89 3.38 -3.36
CA GLN A 16 23.18 4.60 -2.90
C GLN A 16 22.54 5.39 -4.03
N THR A 17 22.75 4.99 -5.28
CA THR A 17 22.38 5.77 -6.48
C THR A 17 21.09 5.29 -7.15
N ARG A 18 20.53 4.17 -6.72
CA ARG A 18 19.34 3.58 -7.35
C ARG A 18 18.11 4.41 -7.01
N LYS A 19 17.41 4.85 -8.06
CA LYS A 19 16.16 5.62 -7.97
C LYS A 19 14.91 4.76 -7.86
N GLY A 20 14.93 3.58 -8.48
CA GLY A 20 13.80 2.65 -8.49
C GLY A 20 14.26 1.22 -8.27
N ILE A 21 13.46 0.45 -7.53
CA ILE A 21 13.61 -1.00 -7.40
C ILE A 21 12.26 -1.65 -7.66
N GLN A 22 12.22 -2.66 -8.53
CA GLN A 22 11.01 -3.39 -8.89
C GLN A 22 11.24 -4.88 -8.71
N PHE A 23 10.29 -5.52 -8.03
CA PHE A 23 10.24 -6.95 -7.77
C PHE A 23 8.98 -7.52 -8.36
N LYS A 24 9.08 -8.16 -9.52
CA LYS A 24 7.93 -8.73 -10.23
C LYS A 24 7.96 -10.25 -10.15
N ASN A 25 6.90 -10.85 -9.60
CA ASN A 25 6.78 -12.28 -9.36
C ASN A 25 7.97 -12.85 -8.55
N CYS A 26 8.44 -12.07 -7.58
CA CYS A 26 9.54 -12.43 -6.68
C CYS A 26 8.96 -12.86 -5.33
N TYR A 27 8.83 -14.17 -5.10
CA TYR A 27 8.28 -14.67 -3.84
C TYR A 27 9.30 -14.51 -2.70
N PHE A 28 9.02 -13.58 -1.77
CA PHE A 28 9.81 -13.33 -0.58
C PHE A 28 9.33 -14.19 0.58
N GLU A 29 10.27 -14.74 1.34
CA GLU A 29 9.97 -15.46 2.57
C GLU A 29 9.90 -14.47 3.75
N LEU A 30 9.21 -14.87 4.82
CA LEU A 30 8.91 -14.02 5.97
C LEU A 30 10.14 -13.28 6.54
N GLY A 31 11.30 -13.97 6.59
CA GLY A 31 12.55 -13.44 7.12
C GLY A 31 13.26 -12.42 6.22
N THR A 32 12.87 -12.32 4.95
CA THR A 32 13.49 -11.39 4.00
C THR A 32 13.05 -9.95 4.24
N TRP A 33 11.78 -9.72 4.57
CA TRP A 33 11.19 -8.37 4.64
C TRP A 33 11.95 -7.44 5.60
N GLY A 34 12.38 -7.96 6.76
CA GLY A 34 13.18 -7.21 7.73
C GLY A 34 14.57 -6.83 7.21
N ALA A 35 15.23 -7.74 6.49
CA ALA A 35 16.53 -7.47 5.86
C ALA A 35 16.39 -6.40 4.76
N LEU A 36 15.33 -6.49 3.96
CA LEU A 36 15.04 -5.52 2.91
C LEU A 36 14.78 -4.14 3.51
N ALA A 37 13.89 -4.01 4.50
CA ALA A 37 13.64 -2.73 5.18
C ALA A 37 14.92 -2.11 5.77
N SER A 38 15.76 -2.93 6.40
CA SER A 38 17.04 -2.49 6.98
C SER A 38 17.99 -1.96 5.91
N SER A 39 18.07 -2.65 4.77
CA SER A 39 18.92 -2.25 3.64
C SER A 39 18.47 -0.96 2.98
N LEU A 40 17.15 -0.73 2.93
CA LEU A 40 16.55 0.41 2.22
C LEU A 40 16.46 1.67 3.10
N ARG A 41 16.45 1.56 4.43
CA ARG A 41 16.15 2.69 5.36
C ARG A 41 16.89 4.00 5.10
N ARG A 42 18.15 3.96 4.66
CA ARG A 42 18.98 5.16 4.44
C ARG A 42 19.18 5.51 2.95
N LYS A 43 18.42 4.90 2.04
CA LYS A 43 18.54 5.20 0.60
C LYS A 43 17.88 6.54 0.28
N SER A 44 18.67 7.60 0.24
CA SER A 44 18.20 8.95 -0.09
C SER A 44 17.94 9.16 -1.58
N ALA A 45 18.49 8.32 -2.46
CA ALA A 45 18.21 8.39 -3.89
C ALA A 45 17.00 7.55 -4.32
N LEU A 46 16.52 6.63 -3.47
CA LEU A 46 15.45 5.70 -3.83
C LEU A 46 14.10 6.41 -3.73
N THR A 47 13.52 6.74 -4.88
CA THR A 47 12.24 7.45 -5.00
C THR A 47 11.08 6.51 -5.31
N SER A 48 11.33 5.31 -5.82
CA SER A 48 10.28 4.35 -6.18
C SER A 48 10.59 2.92 -5.73
N ILE A 49 9.60 2.23 -5.18
CA ILE A 49 9.66 0.79 -4.92
C ILE A 49 8.40 0.08 -5.40
N ALA A 50 8.57 -1.08 -6.03
CA ALA A 50 7.46 -1.88 -6.54
C ALA A 50 7.60 -3.36 -6.16
N PHE A 51 6.52 -3.92 -5.63
CA PHE A 51 6.31 -5.35 -5.41
C PHE A 51 5.08 -5.75 -6.21
N GLU A 52 5.29 -6.50 -7.29
CA GLU A 52 4.27 -6.82 -8.27
C GLU A 52 4.02 -8.32 -8.41
N GLY A 53 2.75 -8.70 -8.53
CA GLY A 53 2.33 -10.08 -8.71
C GLY A 53 2.51 -10.91 -7.44
N ARG A 54 2.80 -12.21 -7.59
CA ARG A 54 2.98 -13.13 -6.46
C ARG A 54 4.32 -12.88 -5.78
N SER A 55 4.35 -11.90 -4.89
CA SER A 55 5.53 -11.49 -4.16
C SER A 55 5.62 -12.08 -2.74
N GLY A 56 4.55 -12.67 -2.22
CA GLY A 56 4.46 -13.02 -0.79
C GLY A 56 4.45 -11.78 0.12
N PHE A 57 4.04 -10.62 -0.43
CA PHE A 57 3.90 -9.39 0.35
C PHE A 57 2.66 -9.50 1.22
N SER A 58 2.91 -9.77 2.51
CA SER A 58 1.93 -9.95 3.57
C SER A 58 1.98 -8.79 4.58
N ASP A 59 1.40 -8.99 5.77
CA ASP A 59 1.52 -8.08 6.91
C ASP A 59 2.98 -7.81 7.32
N GLU A 60 3.88 -8.77 7.12
CA GLU A 60 5.32 -8.58 7.38
C GLU A 60 5.97 -7.67 6.34
N GLY A 61 5.56 -7.77 5.08
CA GLY A 61 5.91 -6.80 4.03
C GLY A 61 5.41 -5.41 4.41
N CYS A 62 4.17 -5.30 4.89
CA CYS A 62 3.60 -4.05 5.40
C CYS A 62 4.41 -3.46 6.57
N LYS A 63 4.78 -4.30 7.54
CA LYS A 63 5.60 -3.90 8.70
C LYS A 63 6.99 -3.41 8.30
N ALA A 64 7.61 -4.09 7.34
CA ALA A 64 8.89 -3.72 6.77
C ALA A 64 8.81 -2.37 6.04
N LEU A 65 7.81 -2.21 5.17
CA LEU A 65 7.55 -0.97 4.45
C LEU A 65 7.21 0.19 5.39
N ALA A 66 6.42 -0.05 6.44
CA ALA A 66 6.11 0.92 7.47
C ALA A 66 7.38 1.39 8.21
N THR A 67 8.26 0.46 8.59
CA THR A 67 9.54 0.76 9.23
C THR A 67 10.44 1.59 8.31
N PHE A 68 10.44 1.28 7.01
CA PHE A 68 11.16 2.03 6.00
C PHE A 68 10.62 3.47 5.87
N LEU A 69 9.31 3.64 5.70
CA LEU A 69 8.64 4.93 5.53
C LEU A 69 8.79 5.87 6.73
N LYS A 70 8.87 5.33 7.95
CA LYS A 70 9.14 6.15 9.15
C LYS A 70 10.48 6.88 9.06
N ASN A 71 11.50 6.25 8.45
CA ASN A 71 12.88 6.74 8.43
C ASN A 71 13.33 7.31 7.09
N ASN A 72 12.52 7.17 6.03
CA ASN A 72 12.84 7.62 4.69
C ASN A 72 11.89 8.75 4.26
N ARG A 73 12.45 9.80 3.66
CA ARG A 73 11.72 10.94 3.09
C ARG A 73 12.05 11.17 1.61
N ALA A 74 12.71 10.19 0.97
CA ALA A 74 13.05 10.23 -0.44
C ALA A 74 12.04 9.43 -1.29
N LEU A 75 11.43 8.40 -0.72
CA LEU A 75 10.46 7.56 -1.42
C LEU A 75 9.18 8.34 -1.69
N THR A 76 8.90 8.58 -2.98
CA THR A 76 7.70 9.28 -3.45
C THR A 76 6.68 8.33 -4.08
N SER A 77 7.07 7.10 -4.48
CA SER A 77 6.18 6.14 -5.12
C SER A 77 6.31 4.72 -4.58
N ILE A 78 5.16 4.10 -4.31
CA ILE A 78 5.02 2.68 -3.92
C ILE A 78 4.02 2.00 -4.85
N ASN A 79 4.38 0.84 -5.38
CA ASN A 79 3.47 -0.04 -6.10
C ASN A 79 3.41 -1.43 -5.45
N LEU A 80 2.22 -1.85 -5.01
CA LEU A 80 1.92 -3.16 -4.42
C LEU A 80 0.89 -3.94 -5.26
N THR A 81 0.89 -3.76 -6.58
CA THR A 81 -0.07 -4.40 -7.48
C THR A 81 0.03 -5.93 -7.40
N GLY A 82 -1.09 -6.61 -7.18
CA GLY A 82 -1.13 -8.07 -7.06
C GLY A 82 -0.63 -8.62 -5.72
N CYS A 83 -0.29 -7.76 -4.75
CA CYS A 83 0.02 -8.18 -3.39
C CYS A 83 -1.27 -8.56 -2.65
N SER A 84 -1.57 -9.86 -2.65
CA SER A 84 -2.86 -10.39 -2.26
C SER A 84 -2.93 -10.96 -0.83
N GLU A 85 -1.94 -10.72 0.01
CA GLU A 85 -1.82 -11.38 1.32
C GLU A 85 -1.82 -10.38 2.49
N ILE A 86 -2.25 -9.14 2.23
CA ILE A 86 -2.31 -8.07 3.23
C ILE A 86 -3.64 -8.15 3.98
N SER A 87 -3.57 -8.33 5.30
CA SER A 87 -4.75 -8.31 6.17
C SER A 87 -5.12 -6.88 6.60
N ASP A 88 -6.24 -6.74 7.31
CA ASP A 88 -6.66 -5.48 7.94
C ASP A 88 -5.56 -4.93 8.89
N GLN A 89 -4.79 -5.81 9.53
CA GLN A 89 -3.68 -5.43 10.41
C GLN A 89 -2.48 -4.89 9.61
N GLY A 90 -2.15 -5.51 8.48
CA GLY A 90 -1.16 -5.02 7.53
C GLY A 90 -1.47 -3.60 7.07
N TRP A 91 -2.71 -3.36 6.68
CA TRP A 91 -3.20 -2.04 6.29
C TRP A 91 -3.05 -1.00 7.41
N LYS A 92 -3.45 -1.33 8.65
CA LYS A 92 -3.28 -0.44 9.80
C LYS A 92 -1.81 -0.03 10.01
N MET A 93 -0.87 -0.96 9.84
CA MET A 93 0.55 -0.64 9.94
C MET A 93 1.04 0.32 8.86
N LEU A 94 0.57 0.15 7.62
CA LEU A 94 0.89 1.08 6.52
C LEU A 94 0.29 2.46 6.75
N VAL A 95 -0.99 2.55 7.13
CA VAL A 95 -1.67 3.81 7.46
C VAL A 95 -0.89 4.58 8.52
N GLU A 96 -0.51 3.91 9.60
CA GLU A 96 0.20 4.54 10.71
C GLU A 96 1.56 5.09 10.27
N ALA A 97 2.28 4.38 9.39
CA ALA A 97 3.53 4.90 8.84
C ALA A 97 3.30 6.10 7.91
N LEU A 98 2.27 6.02 7.06
CA LEU A 98 1.88 7.08 6.13
C LEU A 98 1.47 8.38 6.83
N ARG A 99 0.80 8.31 8.00
CA ARG A 99 0.47 9.50 8.82
C ARG A 99 1.69 10.37 9.15
N SER A 100 2.84 9.73 9.35
CA SER A 100 4.10 10.40 9.71
C SER A 100 5.00 10.73 8.51
N ASN A 101 4.67 10.17 7.34
CA ASN A 101 5.43 10.37 6.12
C ASN A 101 4.84 11.55 5.35
N THR A 102 5.69 12.47 4.91
CA THR A 102 5.30 13.67 4.16
C THR A 102 5.99 13.74 2.81
N ALA A 103 6.50 12.60 2.32
CA ALA A 103 7.24 12.51 1.06
C ALA A 103 6.50 11.67 0.02
N LEU A 104 5.65 10.73 0.44
CA LEU A 104 4.95 9.88 -0.50
C LEU A 104 3.92 10.69 -1.30
N GLU A 105 3.97 10.51 -2.63
CA GLU A 105 3.13 11.19 -3.62
C GLU A 105 2.23 10.21 -4.37
N SER A 106 2.67 8.96 -4.54
CA SER A 106 1.92 7.92 -5.26
C SER A 106 1.89 6.60 -4.47
N LEU A 107 0.69 6.05 -4.32
CA LEU A 107 0.46 4.75 -3.72
C LEU A 107 -0.48 3.92 -4.60
N THR A 108 0.06 2.85 -5.17
CA THR A 108 -0.72 1.85 -5.91
C THR A 108 -0.78 0.57 -5.09
N PHE A 109 -1.96 -0.01 -4.93
CA PHE A 109 -2.10 -1.34 -4.37
C PHE A 109 -3.33 -2.05 -4.91
N ALA A 110 -3.26 -3.37 -4.90
CA ALA A 110 -4.40 -4.21 -5.19
C ALA A 110 -5.08 -4.59 -3.88
N LEU A 111 -6.39 -4.43 -3.82
CA LEU A 111 -7.17 -5.08 -2.78
C LEU A 111 -7.55 -6.47 -3.28
N VAL A 112 -7.12 -7.47 -2.51
CA VAL A 112 -7.41 -8.90 -2.66
C VAL A 112 -8.90 -9.19 -2.59
N GLN A 113 -9.58 -8.31 -1.88
CA GLN A 113 -10.96 -8.40 -1.51
C GLN A 113 -11.61 -7.06 -1.85
N ASP A 114 -12.92 -7.07 -1.99
CA ASP A 114 -13.70 -5.87 -2.27
C ASP A 114 -13.40 -4.72 -1.28
N LEU A 115 -13.59 -3.47 -1.70
CA LEU A 115 -13.48 -2.31 -0.83
C LEU A 115 -14.71 -2.28 0.09
N TYR A 116 -14.62 -2.95 1.22
CA TYR A 116 -15.61 -2.94 2.30
C TYR A 116 -15.27 -1.89 3.38
N ASP A 117 -16.12 -1.77 4.40
CA ASP A 117 -16.08 -0.69 5.39
C ASP A 117 -14.70 -0.36 5.96
N GLU A 118 -13.93 -1.37 6.37
CA GLU A 118 -12.61 -1.14 6.95
C GLU A 118 -11.63 -0.56 5.92
N GLY A 119 -11.69 -1.02 4.66
CA GLY A 119 -10.89 -0.49 3.57
C GLY A 119 -11.25 0.97 3.28
N CYS A 120 -12.54 1.30 3.22
CA CYS A 120 -12.99 2.68 3.05
C CYS A 120 -12.56 3.59 4.22
N LYS A 121 -12.66 3.10 5.47
CA LYS A 121 -12.22 3.82 6.67
C LYS A 121 -10.71 4.07 6.65
N VAL A 122 -9.92 3.05 6.34
CA VAL A 122 -8.45 3.13 6.21
C VAL A 122 -8.05 4.18 5.18
N LEU A 123 -8.64 4.12 3.98
CA LEU A 123 -8.37 5.10 2.92
C LEU A 123 -8.81 6.50 3.31
N GLY A 124 -10.01 6.64 3.89
CA GLY A 124 -10.50 7.91 4.41
C GLY A 124 -9.52 8.55 5.40
N GLU A 125 -8.98 7.77 6.32
CA GLU A 125 -7.98 8.24 7.30
C GLU A 125 -6.64 8.62 6.66
N ILE A 126 -6.15 7.85 5.67
CA ILE A 126 -4.95 8.22 4.89
C ILE A 126 -5.18 9.57 4.22
N LEU A 127 -6.32 9.74 3.55
CA LEU A 127 -6.63 10.96 2.81
C LEU A 127 -6.83 12.17 3.75
N LYS A 128 -7.38 11.99 4.96
CA LYS A 128 -7.46 13.09 5.96
C LYS A 128 -6.07 13.57 6.40
N THR A 129 -5.14 12.64 6.57
CA THR A 129 -3.86 12.92 7.26
C THR A 129 -2.71 13.20 6.31
N HIS A 130 -2.71 12.62 5.11
CA HIS A 130 -1.60 12.68 4.17
C HIS A 130 -1.80 13.78 3.11
N GLN A 131 -1.13 14.92 3.31
CA GLN A 131 -1.28 16.12 2.46
C GLN A 131 -0.24 16.21 1.33
N THR A 132 0.43 15.11 0.99
CA THR A 132 1.36 15.03 -0.16
C THR A 132 1.00 13.94 -1.14
N LEU A 133 0.12 13.01 -0.75
CA LEU A 133 -0.31 11.91 -1.60
C LEU A 133 -1.22 12.46 -2.70
N GLN A 134 -0.71 12.49 -3.93
CA GLN A 134 -1.39 13.03 -5.10
C GLN A 134 -2.15 11.96 -5.87
N HIS A 135 -1.65 10.72 -5.81
CA HIS A 135 -2.19 9.62 -6.59
C HIS A 135 -2.42 8.38 -5.73
N VAL A 136 -3.65 7.90 -5.73
CA VAL A 136 -4.05 6.64 -5.08
C VAL A 136 -4.71 5.74 -6.11
N TYR A 137 -4.10 4.60 -6.39
CA TYR A 137 -4.62 3.62 -7.35
C TYR A 137 -4.97 2.33 -6.62
N LEU A 138 -6.25 1.98 -6.70
CA LEU A 138 -6.85 0.84 -6.01
C LEU A 138 -7.51 -0.02 -7.07
N SER A 139 -6.88 -1.15 -7.36
CA SER A 139 -7.49 -2.14 -8.25
C SER A 139 -8.09 -3.26 -7.41
N GLY A 140 -9.40 -3.52 -7.56
CA GLY A 140 -9.98 -4.77 -7.09
C GLY A 140 -9.50 -5.94 -7.95
N THR A 141 -9.00 -7.00 -7.33
CA THR A 141 -8.62 -8.21 -8.08
C THR A 141 -9.84 -9.09 -8.34
N LEU A 142 -10.06 -9.45 -9.61
CA LEU A 142 -11.10 -10.38 -10.05
C LEU A 142 -10.74 -11.84 -9.71
N GLU A 143 -10.38 -12.16 -8.47
CA GLU A 143 -10.34 -13.57 -8.06
C GLU A 143 -11.78 -14.06 -7.83
N ARG A 144 -12.41 -14.50 -8.93
CA ARG A 144 -13.64 -15.28 -8.93
C ARG A 144 -13.37 -16.58 -8.16
N GLY A 145 -13.64 -16.62 -6.87
CA GLY A 145 -13.50 -17.88 -6.13
C GLY A 145 -13.56 -17.80 -4.62
N ILE A 146 -13.36 -16.63 -4.01
CA ILE A 146 -13.49 -16.54 -2.56
C ILE A 146 -14.91 -16.06 -2.26
N GLY A 147 -15.79 -17.03 -2.01
CA GLY A 147 -17.04 -16.75 -1.30
C GLY A 147 -16.68 -16.26 0.10
N SER A 148 -16.51 -14.96 0.28
CA SER A 148 -16.35 -14.36 1.60
C SER A 148 -17.65 -13.64 1.93
N GLY A 149 -18.31 -14.05 3.01
CA GLY A 149 -19.53 -13.40 3.52
C GLY A 149 -19.29 -11.98 4.05
N ARG A 150 -18.43 -11.19 3.41
CA ARG A 150 -18.19 -9.78 3.73
C ARG A 150 -19.18 -8.94 2.92
N SER A 151 -19.92 -8.08 3.62
CA SER A 151 -20.90 -7.17 3.02
C SER A 151 -20.18 -6.06 2.22
N LEU A 152 -20.89 -5.52 1.22
CA LEU A 152 -20.56 -4.22 0.61
C LEU A 152 -20.25 -3.19 1.72
N ALA A 153 -19.34 -2.25 1.43
CA ALA A 153 -19.19 -1.05 2.24
C ALA A 153 -20.56 -0.44 2.51
N SER A 154 -20.87 -0.35 3.79
CA SER A 154 -22.00 0.36 4.32
C SER A 154 -21.87 1.85 3.99
N LYS A 155 -22.95 2.58 4.28
CA LYS A 155 -22.95 4.04 4.23
C LYS A 155 -21.86 4.64 5.12
N GLU A 156 -21.52 4.00 6.25
CA GLU A 156 -20.49 4.50 7.18
C GLU A 156 -19.10 4.42 6.57
N GLY A 157 -18.73 3.27 5.97
CA GLY A 157 -17.46 3.12 5.27
C GLY A 157 -17.33 4.14 4.15
N CYS A 158 -18.35 4.23 3.29
CA CYS A 158 -18.34 5.16 2.17
C CYS A 158 -18.28 6.63 2.62
N ASN A 159 -18.96 7.00 3.71
CA ASN A 159 -18.86 8.33 4.31
C ASN A 159 -17.43 8.63 4.80
N ALA A 160 -16.75 7.67 5.42
CA ALA A 160 -15.38 7.88 5.89
C ALA A 160 -14.42 8.17 4.73
N LEU A 161 -14.54 7.41 3.63
CA LEU A 161 -13.78 7.66 2.41
C LEU A 161 -14.12 9.03 1.81
N ALA A 162 -15.40 9.37 1.71
CA ALA A 162 -15.87 10.65 1.21
C ALA A 162 -15.37 11.84 2.02
N GLU A 163 -15.38 11.75 3.35
CA GLU A 163 -14.82 12.79 4.22
C GLU A 163 -13.31 12.94 3.99
N GLY A 164 -12.60 11.82 3.81
CA GLY A 164 -11.19 11.83 3.43
C GLY A 164 -10.95 12.59 2.14
N LEU A 165 -11.68 12.24 1.07
CA LEU A 165 -11.62 12.92 -0.23
C LEU A 165 -11.94 14.41 -0.11
N LYS A 166 -13.01 14.78 0.60
CA LYS A 166 -13.43 16.18 0.78
C LYS A 166 -12.43 17.03 1.56
N SER A 167 -11.72 16.41 2.51
CA SER A 167 -10.72 17.11 3.34
C SER A 167 -9.34 17.20 2.70
N ASN A 168 -8.99 16.25 1.83
CA ASN A 168 -7.69 16.24 1.17
C ASN A 168 -7.58 17.38 0.14
N ARG A 169 -6.42 18.04 0.10
CA ARG A 169 -6.13 19.14 -0.84
C ARG A 169 -4.99 18.82 -1.82
N ALA A 170 -4.32 17.69 -1.63
CA ALA A 170 -3.18 17.24 -2.41
C ALA A 170 -3.55 16.18 -3.46
N LEU A 171 -4.57 15.38 -3.19
CA LEU A 171 -5.02 14.30 -4.07
C LEU A 171 -5.56 14.88 -5.38
N THR A 172 -4.93 14.51 -6.49
CA THR A 172 -5.33 14.94 -7.84
C THR A 172 -5.94 13.81 -8.64
N SER A 173 -5.66 12.55 -8.27
CA SER A 173 -6.20 11.37 -8.93
C SER A 173 -6.47 10.26 -7.92
N ILE A 174 -7.68 9.70 -8.00
CA ILE A 174 -8.04 8.45 -7.33
C ILE A 174 -8.65 7.49 -8.35
N ASP A 175 -8.13 6.28 -8.38
CA ASP A 175 -8.68 5.19 -9.18
C ASP A 175 -9.24 4.13 -8.23
N LEU A 176 -10.55 3.91 -8.30
CA LEU A 176 -11.29 2.87 -7.57
C LEU A 176 -11.80 1.78 -8.52
N SER A 177 -11.23 1.69 -9.73
CA SER A 177 -11.71 0.76 -10.74
C SER A 177 -11.56 -0.69 -10.31
N GLY A 178 -12.60 -1.47 -10.60
CA GLY A 178 -12.66 -2.88 -10.20
C GLY A 178 -12.86 -3.12 -8.70
N CYS A 179 -12.78 -2.10 -7.85
CA CYS A 179 -13.24 -2.21 -6.46
C CYS A 179 -14.76 -2.44 -6.48
N ARG A 180 -15.19 -3.64 -6.12
CA ARG A 180 -16.59 -3.87 -5.75
C ARG A 180 -16.70 -3.58 -4.25
N GLY A 181 -17.91 -3.38 -3.74
CA GLY A 181 -18.09 -3.03 -2.34
C GLY A 181 -18.69 -1.65 -2.11
N ILE A 182 -18.54 -0.69 -3.01
CA ILE A 182 -19.23 0.59 -2.87
C ILE A 182 -20.68 0.42 -3.37
N SER A 183 -21.65 0.60 -2.48
CA SER A 183 -23.07 0.58 -2.83
C SER A 183 -23.49 1.83 -3.62
N ASP A 184 -24.65 1.82 -4.27
CA ASP A 184 -25.18 3.01 -4.97
C ASP A 184 -25.29 4.23 -4.04
N ASP A 185 -25.70 4.02 -2.78
CA ASP A 185 -25.73 5.08 -1.77
C ASP A 185 -24.34 5.48 -1.30
N GLY A 186 -23.39 4.54 -1.28
CA GLY A 186 -21.98 4.81 -1.06
C GLY A 186 -21.37 5.69 -2.16
N CYS A 187 -21.70 5.44 -3.42
CA CYS A 187 -21.30 6.26 -4.57
C CYS A 187 -21.86 7.69 -4.46
N LYS A 188 -23.05 7.89 -3.90
CA LYS A 188 -23.60 9.25 -3.65
C LYS A 188 -22.86 9.99 -2.54
N ALA A 189 -22.19 9.29 -1.64
CA ALA A 189 -21.46 9.90 -0.54
C ALA A 189 -20.10 10.48 -0.99
N LEU A 190 -19.43 9.78 -1.92
CA LEU A 190 -18.14 10.10 -2.53
C LEU A 190 -18.22 11.34 -3.42
#